data_AF-A0A4Y2IDX0-F1
#
_entry.id   AF-A0A4Y2IDX0-F1
#
_cell.length_a   1.000
_cell.length_b   1.000
_cell.length_c   1.000
_cell.angle_alpha   90.00
_cell.angle_beta   90.00
_cell.angle_gamma   90.00
#
_symmetry.space_group_name_H-M   'P 1'
#
loop_
_entity.id
_entity.type
_entity.pdbx_description
1 polymer ?
#
loop_
_entity_poly.entity_id
_entity_poly.type
_entity_poly.pdbx_seq_one_letter_code
_entity_poly.pdbx_strand_id
1 'polypeptide(L)'
;MIYKKSDEDADCLIVKAIALTPTHPSVVVIGEDIELFVILIGICSLDNVYFLKVGKGKSPKKIFSPHTVLEKTIADNILFIHAMSGCDTTSALFNYVKLKFAQTLKNNNDLLKVIENLRTRI
;
A
#
# COMPACT_ATOMS: atom_id res chain seq x y z
N MET A 1 29.62 14.10 -4.03
CA MET A 1 28.54 13.19 -4.47
C MET A 1 27.31 14.06 -4.71
N ILE A 2 26.81 14.14 -5.95
CA ILE A 2 25.62 14.95 -6.27
C ILE A 2 24.41 14.02 -6.16
N TYR A 3 23.59 14.22 -5.13
CA TYR A 3 22.34 13.48 -4.99
C TYR A 3 21.28 14.19 -5.82
N LYS A 4 20.86 13.56 -6.93
CA LYS A 4 19.73 14.03 -7.72
C LYS A 4 18.46 13.45 -7.10
N LYS A 5 17.66 14.30 -6.47
CA LYS A 5 16.34 13.93 -5.96
C LYS A 5 15.38 13.84 -7.14
N SER A 6 14.44 12.91 -7.09
CA SER A 6 13.29 12.90 -8.00
C SER A 6 12.43 14.14 -7.74
N ASP A 7 11.86 14.70 -8.81
CA ASP A 7 10.87 15.78 -8.71
C ASP A 7 9.54 15.28 -8.11
N GLU A 8 9.27 13.97 -8.22
CA GLU A 8 8.10 13.29 -7.67
C GLU A 8 8.45 12.44 -6.45
N ASP A 9 7.46 12.22 -5.60
CA ASP A 9 7.57 11.34 -4.44
C ASP A 9 7.76 9.86 -4.83
N ALA A 10 8.40 9.09 -3.96
CA ALA A 10 8.71 7.68 -4.19
C ALA A 10 7.45 6.84 -4.46
N ASP A 11 6.34 7.15 -3.78
CA ASP A 11 5.07 6.45 -3.96
C ASP A 11 4.49 6.71 -5.35
N CYS A 12 4.63 7.92 -5.89
CA CYS A 12 4.17 8.24 -7.23
C CYS A 12 4.97 7.47 -8.29
N LEU A 13 6.30 7.41 -8.13
CA LEU A 13 7.17 6.68 -9.03
C LEU A 13 6.89 5.17 -9.01
N ILE A 14 6.53 4.61 -7.86
CA ILE A 14 6.24 3.18 -7.74
C ILE A 14 4.96 2.82 -8.49
N VAL A 15 3.91 3.62 -8.36
CA VAL A 15 2.64 3.43 -9.08
C VAL A 15 2.90 3.45 -10.60
N LYS A 16 3.69 4.42 -11.07
CA LYS A 16 4.08 4.51 -12.49
C LYS A 16 4.91 3.32 -12.95
N ALA A 17 5.86 2.85 -12.13
CA ALA A 17 6.66 1.68 -12.44
C ALA A 17 5.81 0.40 -12.51
N ILE A 18 4.84 0.25 -11.61
CA ILE A 18 3.90 -0.89 -11.62
C ILE A 18 3.11 -0.94 -12.92
N ALA A 19 2.70 0.20 -13.48
CA ALA A 19 2.03 0.23 -14.78
C ALA A 19 2.86 -0.34 -15.95
N LEU A 20 4.20 -0.42 -15.80
CA LEU A 20 5.12 -0.96 -16.81
C LEU A 20 5.50 -2.44 -16.56
N THR A 21 5.01 -3.04 -15.48
CA THR A 21 5.35 -4.43 -15.11
C THR A 21 4.81 -5.51 -16.07
N PRO A 22 3.72 -5.34 -16.83
CA PRO A 22 3.26 -6.37 -17.78
C PRO A 22 4.28 -6.71 -18.88
N THR A 23 5.24 -5.83 -19.16
CA THR A 23 6.28 -6.07 -20.18
C THR A 23 7.50 -6.83 -19.65
N HIS A 24 7.50 -7.23 -18.37
CA HIS A 24 8.64 -7.84 -17.70
C HIS A 24 8.26 -9.21 -17.10
N PRO A 25 9.12 -10.23 -17.17
CA PRO A 25 8.81 -11.55 -16.62
C PRO A 25 8.76 -11.58 -15.08
N SER A 26 9.49 -10.69 -14.42
CA SER A 26 9.46 -10.51 -12.97
C SER A 26 9.93 -9.10 -12.61
N VAL A 27 9.28 -8.48 -11.63
CA VAL A 27 9.64 -7.17 -11.09
C VAL A 27 9.75 -7.26 -9.57
N VAL A 28 10.84 -6.74 -9.03
CA VAL A 28 11.07 -6.68 -7.59
C VAL A 28 11.19 -5.24 -7.16
N VAL A 29 10.26 -4.80 -6.32
CA VAL A 29 10.30 -3.52 -5.62
C VAL A 29 11.15 -3.69 -4.36
N ILE A 30 12.19 -2.87 -4.19
CA ILE A 30 13.11 -2.96 -3.06
C ILE A 30 12.92 -1.73 -2.19
N GLY A 31 12.62 -1.93 -0.90
CA GLY A 31 12.43 -0.82 0.03
C GLY A 31 12.59 -1.22 1.50
N GLU A 32 12.99 -0.25 2.33
CA GLU A 32 12.96 -0.44 3.79
C GLU A 32 11.56 -0.19 4.36
N ASP A 33 10.80 0.66 3.70
CA ASP A 33 9.51 1.16 4.16
C ASP A 33 8.39 0.15 3.84
N ILE A 34 7.58 -0.16 4.86
CA ILE A 34 6.45 -1.08 4.73
C ILE A 34 5.25 -0.42 4.07
N GLU A 35 5.17 0.92 4.07
CA GLU A 35 4.08 1.66 3.44
C GLU A 35 4.06 1.44 1.92
N LEU A 36 5.24 1.29 1.29
CA LEU A 36 5.37 0.85 -0.10
C LEU A 36 4.72 -0.52 -0.34
N PHE A 37 4.82 -1.44 0.62
CA PHE A 37 4.19 -2.75 0.48
C PHE A 37 2.67 -2.66 0.59
N VAL A 38 2.14 -1.79 1.47
CA VAL A 38 0.70 -1.52 1.58
C VAL A 38 0.15 -0.96 0.27
N ILE A 39 0.88 -0.04 -0.37
CA ILE A 39 0.54 0.48 -1.69
C ILE A 39 0.48 -0.64 -2.72
N LEU A 40 1.49 -1.52 -2.76
CA LEU A 40 1.53 -2.66 -3.68
C LEU A 40 0.35 -3.61 -3.50
N ILE A 41 -0.05 -3.92 -2.27
CA ILE A 41 -1.25 -4.74 -2.00
C ILE A 41 -2.50 -4.08 -2.60
N GLY A 42 -2.61 -2.76 -2.52
CA GLY A 42 -3.78 -2.02 -2.98
C GLY A 42 -3.87 -1.81 -4.48
N ILE A 43 -2.74 -1.78 -5.21
CA ILE A 43 -2.72 -1.45 -6.65
C ILE A 43 -2.32 -2.61 -7.55
N CYS A 44 -1.62 -3.63 -7.04
CA CYS A 44 -0.99 -4.64 -7.87
C CYS A 44 -1.89 -5.87 -8.04
N SER A 45 -2.39 -6.07 -9.26
CA SER A 45 -3.13 -7.28 -9.65
C SER A 45 -2.26 -8.34 -10.35
N LEU A 46 -0.95 -8.11 -10.43
CA LEU A 46 -0.03 -8.92 -11.25
C LEU A 46 0.81 -9.86 -10.39
N ASP A 47 0.92 -11.12 -10.80
CA ASP A 47 1.60 -12.18 -10.04
C ASP A 47 3.13 -12.13 -10.14
N ASN A 48 3.65 -11.37 -11.10
CA ASN A 48 5.08 -11.23 -11.38
C ASN A 48 5.77 -10.13 -10.57
N VAL A 49 5.06 -9.46 -9.66
CA VAL A 49 5.56 -8.36 -8.83
C VAL A 49 5.81 -8.83 -7.40
N TYR A 50 6.96 -8.47 -6.84
CA TYR A 50 7.35 -8.82 -5.47
C TYR A 50 7.93 -7.62 -4.72
N PHE A 51 7.79 -7.63 -3.40
CA PHE A 51 8.41 -6.65 -2.51
C PHE A 51 9.55 -7.27 -1.71
N LEU A 52 10.75 -6.74 -1.86
CA LEU A 52 11.93 -7.09 -1.07
C LEU A 52 12.11 -6.05 0.04
N LYS A 53 11.78 -6.45 1.27
CA LYS A 53 12.10 -5.66 2.46
C LYS A 53 13.59 -5.79 2.77
N VAL A 54 14.32 -4.72 2.49
CA VAL A 54 15.68 -4.53 2.98
C VAL A 54 15.56 -3.99 4.40
N GLY A 55 15.84 -4.81 5.41
CA GLY A 55 15.71 -4.36 6.80
C GLY A 55 16.86 -3.46 7.23
N LYS A 56 16.68 -2.72 8.34
CA LYS A 56 17.73 -1.86 8.92
C LYS A 56 18.74 -2.70 9.72
N GLY A 57 20.03 -2.60 9.38
CA GLY A 57 21.11 -3.27 10.12
C GLY A 57 21.23 -4.77 9.82
N LYS A 58 21.18 -5.62 10.86
CA LYS A 58 21.39 -7.09 10.75
C LYS A 58 20.12 -7.89 10.41
N SER A 59 18.99 -7.23 10.23
CA SER A 59 17.73 -7.92 9.91
C SER A 59 17.81 -8.59 8.52
N PRO A 60 17.39 -9.86 8.41
CA PRO A 60 17.45 -10.59 7.15
C PRO A 60 16.53 -9.97 6.11
N LYS A 61 16.97 -9.99 4.85
CA LYS A 61 16.15 -9.61 3.69
C LYS A 61 14.98 -10.59 3.57
N LYS A 62 13.78 -10.06 3.35
CA LYS A 62 12.56 -10.87 3.16
C LYS A 62 11.83 -10.42 1.89
N ILE A 63 11.38 -11.40 1.10
CA ILE A 63 10.56 -11.17 -0.09
C ILE A 63 9.11 -11.46 0.28
N PHE A 64 8.20 -10.59 -0.19
CA PHE A 64 6.77 -10.69 0.00
C PHE A 64 6.07 -10.58 -1.36
N SER A 65 5.02 -11.37 -1.57
CA SER A 65 4.08 -11.14 -2.66
C SER A 65 3.02 -10.12 -2.21
N PRO A 66 2.59 -9.16 -3.06
CA PRO A 66 1.46 -8.29 -2.75
C PRO A 66 0.13 -9.06 -2.65
N HIS A 67 0.06 -10.26 -3.24
CA HIS A 67 -1.08 -11.18 -3.13
C HIS A 67 -1.07 -11.90 -1.78
N THR A 68 -1.22 -11.11 -0.72
CA THR A 68 -1.33 -11.62 0.64
C THR A 68 -2.75 -12.10 0.92
N VAL A 69 -2.88 -13.13 1.76
CA VAL A 69 -4.19 -13.59 2.24
C VAL A 69 -4.70 -12.57 3.26
N LEU A 70 -5.44 -11.58 2.77
CA LEU A 70 -6.19 -10.63 3.58
C LEU A 70 -7.69 -10.94 3.47
N GLU A 71 -8.44 -10.54 4.49
CA GLU A 71 -9.88 -10.55 4.39
C GLU A 71 -10.33 -9.56 3.31
N LYS A 72 -11.26 -9.99 2.45
CA LYS A 72 -11.66 -9.26 1.24
C LYS A 72 -11.99 -7.79 1.50
N THR A 73 -12.77 -7.48 2.54
CA THR A 73 -13.15 -6.08 2.85
C THR A 73 -11.93 -5.22 3.16
N ILE A 74 -10.91 -5.79 3.81
CA ILE A 74 -9.67 -5.09 4.13
C ILE A 74 -8.84 -4.93 2.87
N ALA A 75 -8.71 -5.98 2.06
CA ALA A 75 -7.94 -5.95 0.81
C ALA A 75 -8.50 -4.89 -0.16
N ASP A 76 -9.81 -4.93 -0.41
CA ASP A 76 -10.51 -4.02 -1.34
C ASP A 76 -10.46 -2.55 -0.89
N ASN A 77 -10.20 -2.31 0.40
CA ASN A 77 -10.17 -0.96 1.00
C ASN A 77 -8.82 -0.59 1.63
N ILE A 78 -7.75 -1.32 1.33
CA ILE A 78 -6.46 -1.17 2.03
C ILE A 78 -5.88 0.23 1.88
N LEU A 79 -5.98 0.84 0.69
CA LEU A 79 -5.52 2.21 0.43
C LEU A 79 -6.37 3.24 1.18
N PHE A 80 -7.68 3.01 1.27
CA PHE A 80 -8.59 3.88 2.02
C PHE A 80 -8.29 3.81 3.52
N ILE A 81 -8.13 2.60 4.06
CA ILE A 81 -7.70 2.39 5.45
C ILE A 81 -6.38 3.11 5.70
N HIS A 82 -5.40 2.95 4.81
CA HIS A 82 -4.09 3.58 4.92
C HIS A 82 -4.17 5.11 4.97
N ALA A 83 -4.93 5.72 4.05
CA ALA A 83 -5.11 7.17 4.01
C ALA A 83 -5.82 7.73 5.25
N MET A 84 -6.85 7.04 5.76
CA MET A 84 -7.66 7.53 6.89
C MET A 84 -7.02 7.31 8.27
N SER A 85 -6.23 6.25 8.40
CA SER A 85 -5.56 5.88 9.67
C SER A 85 -4.10 6.34 9.75
N GLY A 86 -3.60 7.02 8.72
CA GLY A 86 -2.28 7.64 8.66
C GLY A 86 -1.18 6.75 8.05
N CYS A 87 -0.37 7.40 7.22
CA CYS A 87 1.00 7.08 6.81
C CYS A 87 2.03 7.95 7.57
N ASP A 88 3.33 7.66 7.43
CA ASP A 88 4.46 8.31 8.09
C ASP A 88 4.43 9.85 8.06
N THR A 89 3.87 10.46 7.02
CA THR A 89 3.83 11.93 6.82
C THR A 89 2.43 12.54 6.94
N THR A 90 1.40 11.73 7.20
CA THR A 90 -0.01 12.18 7.20
C THR A 90 -0.64 12.08 8.58
N SER A 91 -1.54 13.02 8.89
CA SER A 91 -2.34 12.95 10.11
C SER A 91 -3.38 11.82 10.01
N ALA A 92 -3.60 11.12 11.12
CA ALA A 92 -4.64 10.08 11.23
C ALA A 92 -5.92 10.63 11.88
N LEU A 93 -7.06 9.97 11.63
CA LEU A 93 -8.26 10.21 12.44
C LEU A 93 -7.97 9.97 13.92
N PHE A 94 -8.39 10.90 14.78
CA PHE A 94 -8.18 10.80 16.21
C PHE A 94 -8.71 9.48 16.76
N ASN A 95 -7.88 8.75 17.51
CA ASN A 95 -8.19 7.44 18.11
C ASN A 95 -8.42 6.28 17.10
N TYR A 96 -7.96 6.40 15.85
CA TYR A 96 -8.01 5.35 14.84
C TYR A 96 -6.62 4.98 14.32
N VAL A 97 -6.07 3.90 14.89
CA VAL A 97 -4.89 3.20 14.33
C VAL A 97 -5.32 2.23 13.21
N LYS A 98 -4.42 1.87 12.30
CA LYS A 98 -4.67 0.98 11.14
C LYS A 98 -5.55 -0.24 11.46
N LEU A 99 -5.19 -1.01 12.49
CA LEU A 99 -5.95 -2.20 12.91
C LEU A 99 -7.36 -1.87 13.40
N LYS A 100 -7.49 -0.82 14.20
CA LYS A 100 -8.78 -0.40 14.75
C LYS A 100 -9.69 0.12 13.64
N PHE A 101 -9.16 0.89 12.70
CA PHE A 101 -9.91 1.37 11.56
C PHE A 101 -10.35 0.22 10.65
N ALA A 102 -9.47 -0.76 10.37
CA ALA A 102 -9.84 -1.96 9.61
C ALA A 102 -10.97 -2.76 10.28
N GLN A 103 -10.92 -2.93 11.60
CA GLN A 103 -11.97 -3.58 12.37
C GLN A 103 -13.29 -2.78 12.34
N THR A 104 -13.23 -1.46 12.51
CA THR A 104 -14.41 -0.60 12.42
C THR A 104 -15.04 -0.67 11.03
N LEU A 105 -14.23 -0.63 9.98
CA LEU A 105 -14.71 -0.74 8.60
C LEU A 105 -15.43 -2.06 8.36
N LYS A 106 -14.83 -3.17 8.79
CA LYS A 106 -15.42 -4.50 8.69
C LYS A 106 -16.78 -4.59 9.37
N ASN A 107 -16.93 -3.93 10.52
CA ASN A 107 -18.13 -4.05 11.35
C ASN A 107 -19.19 -2.97 11.06
N ASN A 108 -18.95 -2.04 10.13
CA ASN A 108 -19.82 -0.91 9.87
C ASN A 108 -20.23 -0.84 8.39
N ASN A 109 -21.37 -1.46 8.08
CA ASN A 109 -21.94 -1.48 6.73
C ASN A 109 -22.28 -0.09 6.18
N ASP A 110 -22.62 0.87 7.03
CA ASP A 110 -22.93 2.23 6.58
C ASP A 110 -21.66 2.97 6.17
N LEU A 111 -20.56 2.77 6.90
CA LEU A 111 -19.25 3.27 6.48
C LEU A 111 -18.81 2.66 5.14
N LEU A 112 -19.05 1.36 4.92
CA LEU A 112 -18.78 0.72 3.63
C LEU A 112 -19.59 1.35 2.50
N LYS A 113 -20.89 1.59 2.70
CA LYS A 113 -21.73 2.31 1.71
C LYS A 113 -21.20 3.71 1.41
N VAL A 114 -20.75 4.44 2.44
CA VAL A 114 -20.15 5.77 2.25
C VAL A 114 -18.90 5.67 1.38
N ILE A 115 -18.04 4.68 1.61
CA ILE A 115 -16.82 4.47 0.81
C ILE A 115 -17.15 4.11 -0.63
N GLU A 116 -18.11 3.22 -0.87
CA GLU A 116 -18.55 2.88 -2.24
C GLU A 116 -19.15 4.10 -2.96
N ASN A 117 -19.93 4.93 -2.25
CA ASN A 117 -20.46 6.18 -2.78
C ASN A 117 -19.36 7.20 -3.09
N LEU A 118 -18.27 7.22 -2.33
CA LEU A 118 -17.10 8.05 -2.63
C LEU A 118 -16.40 7.53 -3.87
N ARG A 119 -16.16 6.23 -3.97
CA ARG A 119 -15.46 5.59 -5.11
C ARG A 119 -16.15 5.85 -6.45
N THR A 120 -17.48 5.95 -6.48
CA THR A 120 -18.25 6.23 -7.71
C THR A 120 -18.23 7.71 -8.14
N ARG A 121 -17.64 8.60 -7.34
CA ARG A 121 -17.61 10.05 -7.56
C ARG A 121 -16.23 10.62 -7.89
N ILE A 122 -15.19 9.80 -7.91
CA ILE A 122 -13.81 10.15 -8.26
C ILE A 122 -13.45 9.40 -9.54
#